data_AF-F4HK35-F1
#
_entry.id   AF-F4HK35-F1
#
_cell.length_a   1.000
_cell.length_b   1.000
_cell.length_c   1.000
_cell.angle_alpha   90.00
_cell.angle_beta   90.00
_cell.angle_gamma   90.00
#
_symmetry.space_group_name_H-M   'P 1'
#
loop_
_entity.id
_entity.type
_entity.pdbx_description
1 polymer ?
#
loop_
_entity_poly.entity_id
_entity_poly.type
_entity_poly.pdbx_seq_one_letter_code
_entity_poly.pdbx_strand_id
1 'polypeptide(L)'
;MQKNNVIVSLIELLNTTINELKREGVEPDIILVGPEFKRYLNEEVLNMIKMKVYVIEELGSDAVIADSRYLGQLKKASRRISIEPLIQESEWEKILEELPEVKLE
;
A
#
# COMPACT_ATOMS: atom_id res chain seq x y z
N MET A 1 -8.07 -15.16 7.47
CA MET A 1 -6.76 -15.52 6.88
C MET A 1 -6.40 -14.62 5.69
N GLN A 2 -7.25 -14.38 4.69
CA GLN A 2 -6.95 -13.53 3.51
C GLN A 2 -6.58 -12.06 3.79
N LYS A 3 -7.26 -11.38 4.72
CA LYS A 3 -6.90 -10.00 5.09
C LYS A 3 -5.44 -9.92 5.58
N ASN A 4 -4.92 -10.99 6.20
CA ASN A 4 -3.53 -11.04 6.64
C ASN A 4 -2.55 -11.11 5.46
N ASN A 5 -2.88 -11.80 4.35
CA ASN A 5 -1.97 -11.90 3.20
C ASN A 5 -1.81 -10.52 2.52
N VAL A 6 -2.94 -9.84 2.29
CA VAL A 6 -2.93 -8.46 1.76
C VAL A 6 -2.21 -7.49 2.70
N ILE A 7 -2.35 -7.64 4.02
CA ILE A 7 -1.66 -6.79 5.01
C ILE A 7 -0.15 -7.02 4.97
N VAL A 8 0.32 -8.27 4.87
CA VAL A 8 1.76 -8.59 4.77
C VAL A 8 2.36 -7.97 3.52
N SER A 9 1.73 -8.18 2.36
CA SER A 9 2.20 -7.61 1.10
C SER A 9 2.12 -6.08 1.09
N LEU A 10 1.13 -5.48 1.75
CA LEU A 10 1.05 -4.03 1.95
C LEU A 10 2.22 -3.51 2.80
N ILE A 11 2.56 -4.21 3.90
CA ILE A 11 3.70 -3.88 4.76
C ILE A 11 5.01 -3.90 3.95
N GLU A 12 5.21 -4.92 3.12
CA GLU A 12 6.37 -5.03 2.24
C GLU A 12 6.42 -3.90 1.21
N LEU A 13 5.29 -3.59 0.57
CA LEU A 13 5.17 -2.49 -0.39
C LEU A 13 5.49 -1.13 0.25
N LEU A 14 4.92 -0.86 1.43
CA LEU A 14 5.17 0.37 2.19
C LEU A 14 6.65 0.48 2.56
N ASN A 15 7.23 -0.58 3.15
CA ASN A 15 8.64 -0.57 3.55
C ASN A 15 9.59 -0.36 2.36
N THR A 16 9.34 -1.05 1.25
CA THR A 16 10.13 -0.92 0.03
C THR A 16 10.08 0.51 -0.49
N THR A 17 8.87 1.07 -0.62
CA THR A 17 8.65 2.43 -1.12
C THR A 17 9.29 3.49 -0.21
N ILE A 18 9.15 3.35 1.12
CA ILE A 18 9.76 4.27 2.10
C ILE A 18 11.28 4.22 2.01
N ASN A 19 11.86 3.01 1.91
CA ASN A 19 13.31 2.85 1.82
C ASN A 19 13.87 3.37 0.50
N GLU A 20 13.14 3.25 -0.60
CA GLU A 20 13.48 3.90 -1.88
C GLU A 20 13.54 5.41 -1.77
N LEU A 21 12.49 6.02 -1.21
CA LEU A 21 12.45 7.46 -0.95
C LEU A 21 13.63 7.91 -0.07
N LYS A 22 13.94 7.16 1.01
CA LYS A 22 15.10 7.43 1.86
C LYS A 22 16.44 7.33 1.10
N ARG A 23 16.61 6.33 0.24
CA ARG A 23 17.81 6.20 -0.62
C ARG A 23 17.93 7.34 -1.62
N GLU A 24 16.81 7.94 -2.04
CA GLU A 24 16.79 9.13 -2.89
C GLU A 24 17.06 10.45 -2.13
N GLY A 25 17.28 10.38 -0.81
CA GLY A 25 17.66 11.51 0.03
C GLY A 25 16.49 12.32 0.59
N VAL A 26 15.26 11.77 0.56
CA VAL A 26 14.10 12.39 1.21
C VAL A 26 13.74 11.64 2.49
N GLU A 27 13.05 12.30 3.43
CA GLU A 27 12.63 11.69 4.68
C GLU A 27 11.10 11.72 4.77
N PRO A 28 10.41 10.66 4.33
CA PRO A 28 8.96 10.62 4.38
C PRO A 28 8.46 10.69 5.82
N ASP A 29 7.53 11.62 6.07
CA ASP A 29 6.93 11.88 7.37
C ASP A 29 5.39 11.86 7.34
N ILE A 30 4.80 11.85 6.14
CA ILE A 30 3.35 11.79 5.93
C ILE A 30 2.96 10.72 4.90
N ILE A 31 1.74 10.20 5.06
CA ILE A 31 1.05 9.42 4.04
C ILE A 31 -0.36 9.98 3.84
N LEU A 32 -0.68 10.31 2.58
CA LEU A 32 -2.02 10.70 2.14
C LEU A 32 -2.70 9.45 1.60
N VAL A 33 -3.89 9.11 2.06
CA VAL A 33 -4.54 7.84 1.74
C VAL A 33 -5.95 8.05 1.26
N GLY A 34 -6.34 7.29 0.25
CA GLY A 34 -7.72 7.19 -0.16
C GLY A 34 -8.57 6.38 0.83
N PRO A 35 -9.90 6.55 0.80
CA PRO A 35 -10.81 5.89 1.73
C PRO A 35 -10.78 4.36 1.63
N GLU A 36 -10.48 3.81 0.47
CA GLU A 36 -10.37 2.35 0.28
C GLU A 36 -9.03 1.84 0.80
N PHE A 37 -7.92 2.53 0.49
CA PHE A 37 -6.60 2.21 1.02
C PHE A 37 -6.59 2.20 2.55
N LYS A 38 -7.26 3.18 3.18
CA LYS A 38 -7.37 3.29 4.64
C LYS A 38 -7.91 2.03 5.32
N ARG A 39 -8.77 1.26 4.65
CA ARG A 39 -9.39 0.03 5.21
C ARG A 39 -8.36 -1.07 5.54
N TYR A 40 -7.16 -0.95 4.98
CA TYR A 40 -6.05 -1.88 5.15
C TYR A 40 -4.98 -1.36 6.13
N LEU A 41 -5.07 -0.11 6.57
CA LEU A 41 -4.19 0.47 7.59
C LEU A 41 -4.69 0.14 9.00
N ASN A 42 -4.51 -1.12 9.42
CA ASN A 42 -4.78 -1.54 10.80
C ASN A 42 -3.72 -1.00 11.79
N GLU A 43 -3.90 -1.24 13.08
CA GLU A 43 -2.97 -0.79 14.12
C GLU A 43 -1.53 -1.29 13.91
N GLU A 44 -1.36 -2.52 13.42
CA GLU A 44 -0.06 -3.12 13.10
C GLU A 44 0.68 -2.33 12.02
N VAL A 45 0.00 -2.04 10.91
CA VAL A 45 0.56 -1.22 9.83
C VAL A 45 0.87 0.18 10.36
N LEU A 46 -0.08 0.82 11.04
CA LEU A 46 0.11 2.18 11.58
C LEU A 46 1.32 2.30 12.52
N ASN A 47 1.55 1.31 13.38
CA ASN A 47 2.69 1.27 14.28
C ASN A 47 4.04 1.15 13.53
N MET A 48 4.04 0.51 12.35
CA MET A 48 5.23 0.35 11.52
C MET A 48 5.60 1.64 10.77
N ILE A 49 4.62 2.31 10.14
CA ILE A 49 4.89 3.42 9.22
C ILE A 49 5.44 4.67 9.94
N LYS A 50 5.14 4.88 11.23
CA LYS A 50 5.59 6.04 12.03
C LYS A 50 5.41 7.40 11.33
N MET A 51 4.40 7.52 10.48
CA MET A 51 4.08 8.71 9.68
C MET A 51 2.69 9.21 10.05
N LYS A 52 2.43 10.50 9.82
CA LYS A 52 1.07 11.04 9.97
C LYS A 52 0.21 10.59 8.79
N VAL A 53 -0.99 10.12 9.09
CA VAL A 53 -1.95 9.65 8.08
C VAL A 53 -3.01 10.74 7.84
N TYR A 54 -3.21 11.11 6.59
CA TYR A 54 -4.26 12.03 6.16
C TYR A 54 -5.14 11.35 5.13
N VAL A 55 -6.45 11.51 5.24
CA VAL A 55 -7.39 10.94 4.27
C VAL A 55 -7.71 11.97 3.21
N ILE A 56 -7.58 11.58 1.94
CA ILE A 56 -7.91 12.39 0.76
C ILE A 56 -8.91 11.57 -0.06
N GLU A 57 -10.16 12.02 -0.13
CA GLU A 57 -11.26 11.25 -0.74
C GLU A 57 -10.98 10.92 -2.22
N GLU A 58 -10.36 11.84 -2.95
CA GLU A 58 -10.05 11.72 -4.38
C GLU A 58 -9.00 10.65 -4.70
N LEU A 59 -8.27 10.14 -3.69
CA LEU A 59 -7.26 9.10 -3.91
C LEU A 59 -7.85 7.69 -4.04
N GLY A 60 -9.11 7.44 -3.65
CA GLY A 60 -9.77 6.14 -3.82
C GLY A 60 -8.98 4.96 -3.21
N SER A 61 -8.48 4.08 -4.07
CA SER A 61 -7.65 2.89 -3.74
C SER A 61 -6.15 3.20 -3.57
N ASP A 62 -5.74 4.46 -3.68
CA ASP A 62 -4.33 4.84 -3.66
C ASP A 62 -3.88 5.52 -2.38
N ALA A 63 -2.56 5.54 -2.19
CA ALA A 63 -1.88 6.35 -1.19
C ALA A 63 -0.66 7.06 -1.78
N VAL A 64 -0.30 8.19 -1.18
CA VAL A 64 0.90 8.97 -1.50
C VAL A 64 1.75 9.09 -0.25
N ILE A 65 2.94 8.49 -0.27
CA ILE A 65 3.96 8.65 0.77
C ILE A 65 4.80 9.87 0.39
N ALA A 66 5.02 10.79 1.33
CA ALA A 66 5.71 12.03 1.03
C ALA A 66 6.58 12.57 2.17
N ASP A 67 7.63 13.31 1.79
CA ASP A 67 8.34 14.26 2.67
C ASP A 67 7.63 15.61 2.59
N SER A 68 6.95 15.99 3.67
CA SER A 68 6.12 17.18 3.75
C SER A 68 6.90 18.49 3.51
N ARG A 69 8.22 18.50 3.76
CA ARG A 69 9.07 19.69 3.57
C ARG A 69 9.30 20.02 2.10
N TYR A 70 9.28 19.00 1.25
CA TYR A 70 9.62 19.10 -0.17
C TYR A 70 8.48 18.72 -1.12
N LEU A 71 7.33 18.30 -0.58
CA LEU A 71 6.15 17.97 -1.37
C LEU A 71 5.76 19.15 -2.28
N GLY A 72 5.61 18.88 -3.57
CA GLY A 72 5.31 19.89 -4.59
C GLY A 72 6.51 20.74 -5.05
N GLN A 73 7.65 20.67 -4.36
CA GLN A 73 8.88 21.39 -4.72
C GLN A 73 9.87 20.48 -5.46
N LEU A 74 10.03 19.24 -5.00
CA LEU A 74 10.89 18.24 -5.64
C LEU A 74 10.06 17.12 -6.23
N LYS A 75 10.29 16.77 -7.50
CA LYS A 75 9.59 15.66 -8.18
C LYS A 75 9.70 14.32 -7.44
N LYS A 76 10.78 14.13 -6.67
CA LYS A 76 11.07 12.89 -5.93
C LYS A 76 10.58 12.90 -4.48
N ALA A 77 9.97 13.99 -4.00
CA ALA A 77 9.51 14.10 -2.61
C ALA A 77 8.32 13.19 -2.27
N SER A 78 7.74 12.50 -3.26
CA SER A 78 6.61 11.61 -3.05
C SER A 78 6.62 10.38 -3.95
N ARG A 79 5.94 9.33 -3.50
CA ARG A 79 5.59 8.15 -4.30
C ARG A 79 4.12 7.81 -4.10
N ARG A 80 3.44 7.50 -5.21
CA ARG A 80 2.06 6.99 -5.21
C ARG A 80 2.12 5.47 -5.29
N ILE A 81 1.31 4.81 -4.48
CA ILE A 81 1.12 3.36 -4.44
C ILE A 81 -0.38 3.06 -4.48
N SER A 82 -0.74 1.91 -5.02
CA SER A 82 -2.13 1.45 -5.09
C SER A 82 -2.29 0.15 -4.31
N ILE A 83 -3.38 0.01 -3.56
CA ILE A 83 -3.75 -1.26 -2.92
C ILE A 83 -4.44 -2.21 -3.90
N GLU A 84 -4.95 -1.69 -5.02
CA GLU A 84 -5.83 -2.43 -5.93
C GLU A 84 -5.19 -3.70 -6.53
N PRO A 85 -3.90 -3.69 -6.95
CA PRO A 85 -3.26 -4.91 -7.45
C PRO A 85 -3.20 -6.04 -6.41
N LEU A 86 -2.98 -5.68 -5.14
CA LEU A 86 -2.89 -6.63 -4.02
C LEU A 86 -4.25 -7.28 -3.72
N ILE A 87 -5.33 -6.52 -3.91
CA ILE A 87 -6.70 -7.03 -3.76
C ILE A 87 -7.01 -7.99 -4.90
N GLN A 88 -6.73 -7.59 -6.15
CA GLN A 88 -7.00 -8.41 -7.32
C GLN A 88 -6.25 -9.74 -7.27
N GLU A 89 -4.97 -9.73 -6.89
CA GLU A 89 -4.16 -10.94 -6.73
C GLU A 89 -4.80 -11.92 -5.73
N SER A 90 -5.22 -11.40 -4.56
CA SER A 90 -5.93 -12.22 -3.57
C SER A 90 -7.28 -12.76 -4.06
N GLU A 91 -7.96 -12.07 -4.98
CA GLU A 91 -9.20 -12.55 -5.59
C GLU A 91 -8.96 -13.65 -6.62
N TRP A 92 -7.90 -13.54 -7.43
CA TRP A 92 -7.51 -14.58 -8.39
C TRP A 92 -7.08 -15.87 -7.70
N GLU A 93 -6.35 -15.77 -6.59
CA GLU A 93 -5.97 -16.94 -5.77
C GLU A 93 -7.20 -17.74 -5.33
N LYS A 94 -8.29 -17.08 -4.93
CA LYS A 94 -9.55 -17.76 -4.54
C LYS A 94 -10.15 -18.53 -5.69
N ILE A 95 -10.22 -17.90 -6.87
CA ILE A 95 -10.82 -18.53 -8.04
C ILE A 95 -10.05 -19.82 -8.35
N LEU A 96 -8.71 -19.79 -8.27
CA LEU A 96 -7.88 -20.98 -8.49
C LEU A 96 -8.08 -22.07 -7.44
N GLU A 97 -8.25 -21.72 -6.16
CA GLU A 97 -8.55 -22.69 -5.09
C GLU A 97 -9.93 -23.36 -5.24
N GLU A 98 -10.90 -22.65 -5.82
CA GLU A 98 -12.27 -23.14 -6.03
C GLU A 98 -12.44 -23.92 -7.35
N LEU A 99 -11.43 -23.91 -8.23
CA LEU A 99 -11.50 -24.68 -9.47
C LEU A 99 -11.36 -26.19 -9.18
N PRO A 100 -12.25 -27.02 -9.74
CA PRO A 100 -12.13 -28.47 -9.60
C PRO A 100 -10.85 -28.95 -10.28
N GLU A 101 -10.11 -29.87 -9.62
CA GLU A 101 -8.99 -30.55 -10.25
C GLU A 101 -9.47 -31.27 -11.51
N VAL A 102 -8.99 -30.81 -12.68
CA VAL A 102 -9.27 -31.48 -13.94
C VAL A 102 -8.54 -32.81 -13.92
N LYS A 103 -9.27 -33.89 -13.66
CA LYS A 103 -8.77 -35.24 -13.93
C LYS A 103 -8.67 -35.39 -15.44
N LEU A 104 -7.44 -35.32 -15.95
CA LEU A 104 -7.12 -35.74 -17.30
C LEU A 104 -7.29 -37.27 -17.33
N GLU A 105 -8.34 -37.74 -18.02
CA GLU A 105 -8.52 -39.14 -18.40
C GLU A 105 -7.57 -39.55 -19.53
#